data_AF-A0A5E4R6N5-F1
#
_entry.id   AF-A0A5E4R6N5-F1
#
_cell.length_a   1.000
_cell.length_b   1.000
_cell.length_c   1.000
_cell.angle_alpha   90.00
_cell.angle_beta   90.00
_cell.angle_gamma   90.00
#
_symmetry.space_group_name_H-M   'P 1'
#
loop_
_entity.id
_entity.type
_entity.pdbx_description
1 polymer ?
#
loop_
_entity_poly.entity_id
_entity_poly.type
_entity_poly.pdbx_seq_one_letter_code
_entity_poly.pdbx_strand_id
1 'polypeptide(L)'
;MSKLSEIRLLLDAKVKEGIPNPPGSFDPRDLQRISNDKYLYRVLEHSSNSVTQAADMLFNTMVWRKLNNVNDINESSVDRSILENGLFFPHGRDIDSCLLFIMRSKIYVKGQTDRQAVKKVFIYWLERLEREESGKKVTLFLDMDGCGLSNMDLEVFMYIIDVLKSYYPSFINYIIVFQMPWVLGAGFKIIKSVLPASAMDRLKTVNKDKLKDWVAPEQALVDWGGKDNYTFKFEPENRQIHQVDKVNYENYSPGEMLCLNPHKVLEFKMRNNEISAQLDIRNMEDSLVAYKIRTTAPEKYIVKNSSGILSPRMSQNIVIILQNGFFNDLVNKDRFLIVSVQVPKANLSYKELTHIWQTNRSAVDEYRMTCVHIGEKTTLKPHNSMVDVIGKLDDNFDVTNQKLRYINIKQIIIMSFMFINIILLCLTYRHLKRPCHISNYSVN
;
A
#
# COMPACT_ATOMS: atom_id res chain seq x y z
N MET A 1 -22.67 7.50 -24.98
CA MET A 1 -22.12 7.57 -23.60
C MET A 1 -20.61 7.45 -23.71
N SER A 2 -19.80 8.05 -22.83
CA SER A 2 -18.34 7.86 -22.93
C SER A 2 -17.96 6.44 -22.48
N LYS A 3 -16.91 5.85 -23.04
CA LYS A 3 -16.41 4.53 -22.59
C LYS A 3 -16.13 4.50 -21.08
N LEU A 4 -15.67 5.61 -20.49
CA LEU A 4 -15.44 5.69 -19.05
C LEU A 4 -16.73 5.64 -18.23
N SER A 5 -17.79 6.31 -18.70
CA SER A 5 -19.11 6.22 -18.08
C SER A 5 -19.69 4.81 -18.18
N GLU A 6 -19.50 4.11 -19.30
CA GLU A 6 -19.92 2.72 -19.46
C GLU A 6 -19.16 1.77 -18.53
N ILE A 7 -17.84 1.96 -18.35
CA ILE A 7 -17.04 1.20 -17.38
C ILE A 7 -17.62 1.36 -15.97
N ARG A 8 -17.92 2.60 -15.56
CA ARG A 8 -18.49 2.89 -14.24
C ARG A 8 -19.83 2.19 -14.03
N LEU A 9 -20.75 2.29 -14.98
CA LEU A 9 -22.05 1.63 -14.89
C LEU A 9 -21.94 0.11 -14.82
N LEU A 10 -21.07 -0.48 -15.64
CA LEU A 10 -20.87 -1.93 -15.65
C LEU A 10 -20.23 -2.41 -14.34
N LEU A 11 -19.27 -1.64 -13.81
CA LEU A 11 -18.64 -1.94 -12.54
C LEU A 11 -19.62 -1.79 -11.37
N ASP A 12 -20.46 -0.76 -11.37
CA ASP A 12 -21.50 -0.56 -10.35
C ASP A 12 -22.49 -1.74 -10.35
N ALA A 13 -22.88 -2.24 -11.52
CA ALA A 13 -23.70 -3.45 -11.63
C ALA A 13 -22.96 -4.68 -11.03
N LYS A 14 -21.70 -4.90 -11.41
CA LYS A 14 -20.86 -5.99 -10.87
C LYS A 14 -20.70 -5.91 -9.35
N VAL A 15 -20.54 -4.71 -8.79
CA VAL A 15 -20.39 -4.49 -7.35
C VAL A 15 -21.72 -4.74 -6.60
N LYS A 16 -22.87 -4.41 -7.19
CA LYS A 16 -24.19 -4.67 -6.59
C LYS A 16 -24.56 -6.15 -6.62
N GLU A 17 -24.24 -6.85 -7.71
CA GLU A 17 -24.57 -8.27 -7.91
C GLU A 17 -23.51 -9.20 -7.29
N GLY A 18 -22.27 -8.75 -7.19
CA GLY A 18 -21.13 -9.54 -6.73
C GLY A 18 -20.89 -9.43 -5.23
N ILE A 19 -20.68 -10.57 -4.58
CA ILE A 19 -20.12 -10.63 -3.23
C ILE A 19 -18.61 -10.80 -3.38
N PRO A 20 -17.76 -9.82 -2.97
CA PRO A 20 -16.32 -10.00 -3.05
C PRO A 20 -15.88 -11.15 -2.16
N ASN A 21 -14.77 -11.80 -2.51
CA ASN A 21 -14.12 -12.82 -1.68
C ASN A 21 -12.77 -12.28 -1.17
N PRO A 22 -12.58 -12.03 0.13
CA PRO A 22 -13.46 -12.37 1.25
C PRO A 22 -14.76 -11.53 1.32
N PRO A 23 -15.87 -12.09 1.86
CA PRO A 23 -17.17 -11.42 1.96
C PRO A 23 -17.13 -10.05 2.65
N GLY A 24 -18.16 -9.24 2.42
CA GLY A 24 -18.31 -7.88 2.98
C GLY A 24 -18.22 -6.80 1.90
N SER A 25 -18.29 -5.52 2.30
CA SER A 25 -18.21 -4.42 1.33
C SER A 25 -16.82 -4.32 0.69
N PHE A 26 -16.77 -3.67 -0.48
CA PHE A 26 -15.52 -3.16 -1.04
C PHE A 26 -14.96 -2.02 -0.17
N ASP A 27 -13.66 -1.78 -0.25
CA ASP A 27 -13.04 -0.66 0.44
C ASP A 27 -13.46 0.66 -0.24
N PRO A 28 -14.01 1.64 0.49
CA PRO A 28 -14.41 2.93 -0.07
C PRO A 28 -13.29 3.67 -0.82
N ARG A 29 -12.02 3.47 -0.43
CA ARG A 29 -10.87 4.11 -1.09
C ARG A 29 -10.69 3.59 -2.52
N ASP A 30 -10.95 2.30 -2.74
CA ASP A 30 -10.89 1.70 -4.05
C ASP A 30 -12.07 2.13 -4.93
N LEU A 31 -13.26 2.25 -4.32
CA LEU A 31 -14.43 2.82 -5.01
C LEU A 31 -14.19 4.26 -5.44
N GLN A 32 -13.57 5.08 -4.58
CA GLN A 32 -13.22 6.46 -4.90
C GLN A 32 -12.20 6.53 -6.05
N ARG A 33 -11.28 5.58 -6.17
CA ARG A 33 -10.26 5.55 -7.24
C ARG A 33 -10.90 5.54 -8.64
N ILE A 34 -12.09 4.97 -8.78
CA ILE A 34 -12.84 4.89 -10.05
C ILE A 34 -13.35 6.27 -10.50
N SER A 35 -13.47 7.25 -9.60
CA SER A 35 -13.81 8.63 -9.97
C SER A 35 -12.68 9.35 -10.73
N ASN A 36 -11.45 8.82 -10.70
CA ASN A 36 -10.31 9.41 -11.39
C ASN A 36 -10.25 8.95 -12.85
N ASP A 37 -10.62 9.84 -13.77
CA ASP A 37 -10.58 9.58 -15.22
C ASP A 37 -9.19 9.18 -15.72
N LYS A 38 -8.09 9.77 -15.19
CA LYS A 38 -6.73 9.39 -15.60
C LYS A 38 -6.41 7.94 -15.24
N TYR A 39 -6.90 7.47 -14.09
CA TYR A 39 -6.78 6.06 -13.71
C TYR A 39 -7.61 5.17 -14.63
N LEU A 40 -8.86 5.54 -14.92
CA LEU A 40 -9.71 4.75 -15.81
C LEU A 40 -9.22 4.71 -17.26
N TYR A 41 -8.61 5.77 -17.77
CA TYR A 41 -7.96 5.74 -19.09
C TYR A 41 -6.81 4.72 -19.13
N ARG A 42 -5.98 4.63 -18.08
CA ARG A 42 -4.93 3.60 -17.97
C ARG A 42 -5.52 2.19 -17.94
N VAL A 43 -6.60 1.98 -17.19
CA VAL A 43 -7.31 0.69 -17.17
C VAL A 43 -7.84 0.35 -18.55
N LEU A 44 -8.50 1.30 -19.22
CA LEU A 44 -9.06 1.09 -20.56
C LEU A 44 -7.97 0.78 -21.59
N GLU A 45 -6.83 1.47 -21.55
CA GLU A 45 -5.66 1.19 -22.39
C GLU A 45 -5.12 -0.23 -22.12
N HIS A 46 -4.94 -0.58 -20.85
CA HIS A 46 -4.44 -1.89 -20.41
C HIS A 46 -5.37 -3.03 -20.83
N SER A 47 -6.68 -2.78 -20.81
CA SER A 47 -7.74 -3.70 -21.24
C SER A 47 -8.02 -3.64 -22.74
N SER A 48 -7.04 -3.24 -23.57
CA SER A 48 -7.14 -3.21 -25.03
C SER A 48 -8.37 -2.44 -25.55
N ASN A 49 -8.73 -1.35 -24.87
CA ASN A 49 -9.90 -0.52 -25.15
C ASN A 49 -11.28 -1.21 -25.04
N SER A 50 -11.34 -2.37 -24.36
CA SER A 50 -12.57 -3.10 -24.06
C SER A 50 -13.17 -2.67 -22.72
N VAL A 51 -14.41 -2.16 -22.76
CA VAL A 51 -15.17 -1.72 -21.56
C VAL A 51 -15.39 -2.88 -20.60
N THR A 52 -15.76 -4.06 -21.10
CA THR A 52 -16.02 -5.25 -20.28
C THR A 52 -14.77 -5.72 -19.57
N GLN A 53 -13.65 -5.84 -20.30
CA GLN A 53 -12.38 -6.26 -19.70
C GLN A 53 -11.86 -5.24 -18.68
N ALA A 54 -12.07 -3.94 -18.93
CA ALA A 54 -11.73 -2.88 -17.98
C ALA A 54 -12.55 -2.99 -16.68
N ALA A 55 -13.86 -3.22 -16.78
CA ALA A 55 -14.71 -3.43 -15.61
C ALA A 55 -14.33 -4.71 -14.84
N ASP A 56 -14.02 -5.80 -15.53
CA ASP A 56 -13.54 -7.05 -14.91
C ASP A 56 -12.20 -6.85 -14.19
N MET A 57 -11.25 -6.16 -14.83
CA MET A 57 -9.96 -5.83 -14.22
C MET A 57 -10.16 -5.00 -12.95
N LEU A 58 -11.01 -3.97 -12.97
CA LEU A 58 -11.28 -3.14 -11.80
C LEU A 58 -11.89 -3.97 -10.66
N PHE A 59 -12.92 -4.77 -10.94
CA PHE A 59 -13.54 -5.63 -9.94
C PHE A 59 -12.52 -6.58 -9.30
N ASN A 60 -11.75 -7.30 -10.13
CA ASN A 60 -10.73 -8.23 -9.66
C ASN A 60 -9.61 -7.52 -8.88
N THR A 61 -9.24 -6.31 -9.29
CA THR A 61 -8.28 -5.47 -8.56
C THR A 61 -8.80 -5.12 -7.18
N MET A 62 -10.06 -4.70 -7.03
CA MET A 62 -10.61 -4.37 -5.70
C MET A 62 -10.69 -5.60 -4.79
N VAL A 63 -11.04 -6.77 -5.34
CA VAL A 63 -11.03 -8.04 -4.59
C VAL A 63 -9.61 -8.39 -4.12
N TRP A 64 -8.62 -8.32 -5.03
CA TRP A 64 -7.23 -8.60 -4.71
C TRP A 64 -6.65 -7.61 -3.69
N ARG A 65 -6.97 -6.32 -3.82
CA ARG A 65 -6.54 -5.27 -2.90
C ARG A 65 -7.06 -5.51 -1.49
N LYS A 66 -8.34 -5.90 -1.36
CA LYS A 66 -8.94 -6.29 -0.08
C LYS A 66 -8.24 -7.50 0.52
N LEU A 67 -8.04 -8.56 -0.27
CA LEU A 67 -7.39 -9.80 0.18
C LEU A 67 -5.96 -9.56 0.71
N ASN A 68 -5.22 -8.66 0.08
CA ASN A 68 -3.82 -8.37 0.43
C ASN A 68 -3.66 -7.17 1.37
N ASN A 69 -4.76 -6.61 1.88
CA ASN A 69 -4.79 -5.41 2.73
C ASN A 69 -3.98 -4.24 2.15
N VAL A 70 -4.11 -4.02 0.84
CA VAL A 70 -3.22 -3.11 0.09
C VAL A 70 -3.40 -1.66 0.51
N ASN A 71 -4.63 -1.23 0.80
CA ASN A 71 -4.88 0.16 1.16
C ASN A 71 -4.26 0.56 2.51
N ASP A 72 -4.00 -0.41 3.39
CA ASP A 72 -3.38 -0.17 4.70
C ASP A 72 -1.90 -0.54 4.72
N ILE A 73 -1.32 -0.96 3.58
CA ILE A 73 0.08 -1.33 3.50
C ILE A 73 0.98 -0.10 3.73
N ASN A 74 1.94 -0.27 4.63
CA ASN A 74 2.93 0.72 5.02
C ASN A 74 4.20 0.02 5.56
N GLU A 75 5.24 0.78 5.84
CA GLU A 75 6.55 0.29 6.29
C GLU A 75 6.49 -0.52 7.60
N SER A 76 5.51 -0.25 8.48
CA SER A 76 5.30 -1.05 9.71
C SER A 76 4.55 -2.35 9.48
N SER A 77 3.92 -2.52 8.30
CA SER A 77 3.09 -3.69 7.97
C SER A 77 3.82 -4.77 7.17
N VAL A 78 5.07 -4.53 6.78
CA VAL A 78 5.88 -5.41 5.94
C VAL A 78 7.21 -5.75 6.62
N ASP A 79 7.92 -6.76 6.10
CA ASP A 79 9.20 -7.18 6.68
C ASP A 79 10.27 -6.10 6.50
N ARG A 80 10.68 -5.51 7.62
CA ARG A 80 11.66 -4.42 7.68
C ARG A 80 13.04 -4.84 7.19
N SER A 81 13.45 -6.09 7.42
CA SER A 81 14.75 -6.58 6.97
C SER A 81 14.82 -6.64 5.44
N ILE A 82 13.72 -6.99 4.78
CA ILE A 82 13.61 -7.00 3.32
C ILE A 82 13.51 -5.58 2.75
N LEU A 83 12.83 -4.66 3.44
CA LEU A 83 12.80 -3.25 3.04
C LEU A 83 14.19 -2.61 3.06
N GLU A 84 14.99 -2.91 4.08
CA GLU A 84 16.27 -2.26 4.32
C GLU A 84 17.44 -2.90 3.57
N ASN A 85 17.33 -4.16 3.14
CA ASN A 85 18.45 -4.88 2.53
C ASN A 85 18.76 -4.47 1.08
N GLY A 86 17.90 -3.69 0.42
CA GLY A 86 18.08 -3.24 -0.96
C GLY A 86 17.70 -4.28 -2.03
N LEU A 87 16.89 -5.28 -1.69
CA LEU A 87 16.30 -6.20 -2.68
C LEU A 87 15.45 -5.43 -3.69
N PHE A 88 14.66 -4.47 -3.22
CA PHE A 88 13.82 -3.60 -4.03
C PHE A 88 14.07 -2.14 -3.67
N PHE A 89 14.27 -1.28 -4.66
CA PHE A 89 14.38 0.16 -4.44
C PHE A 89 14.19 0.96 -5.74
N PRO A 90 13.64 2.18 -5.68
CA PRO A 90 13.62 3.09 -6.81
C PRO A 90 14.85 3.98 -6.84
N HIS A 91 15.52 4.09 -7.99
CA HIS A 91 16.59 5.08 -8.18
C HIS A 91 16.96 5.24 -9.66
N GLY A 92 17.27 6.47 -10.08
CA GLY A 92 17.63 6.76 -11.48
C GLY A 92 16.43 6.68 -12.44
N ARG A 93 16.65 7.09 -13.70
CA ARG A 93 15.63 7.10 -14.75
C ARG A 93 16.13 6.46 -16.05
N ASP A 94 15.22 5.81 -16.77
CA ASP A 94 15.48 5.32 -18.12
C ASP A 94 15.53 6.47 -19.15
N ILE A 95 15.79 6.11 -20.41
CA ILE A 95 15.90 7.08 -21.52
C ILE A 95 14.58 7.82 -21.80
N ASP A 96 13.44 7.26 -21.37
CA ASP A 96 12.12 7.88 -21.47
C ASP A 96 11.76 8.67 -20.19
N SER A 97 12.74 8.87 -19.31
CA SER A 97 12.60 9.54 -18.01
C SER A 97 11.65 8.83 -17.03
N CYS A 98 11.34 7.55 -17.24
CA CYS A 98 10.60 6.75 -16.27
C CYS A 98 11.54 6.28 -15.15
N LEU A 99 11.08 6.38 -13.90
CA LEU A 99 11.83 5.94 -12.71
C LEU A 99 12.17 4.45 -12.81
N LEU A 100 13.41 4.06 -12.51
CA LEU A 100 13.78 2.65 -12.43
C LEU A 100 13.31 2.10 -11.09
N PHE A 101 12.46 1.07 -11.13
CA PHE A 101 12.16 0.23 -9.99
C PHE A 101 13.07 -1.00 -10.02
N ILE A 102 14.08 -1.00 -9.17
CA ILE A 102 15.19 -1.95 -9.21
C ILE A 102 14.89 -3.14 -8.32
N MET A 103 15.04 -4.34 -8.87
CA MET A 103 15.12 -5.60 -8.13
C MET A 103 16.55 -6.13 -8.21
N ARG A 104 17.29 -6.07 -7.11
CA ARG A 104 18.66 -6.60 -7.01
C ARG A 104 18.60 -8.08 -6.66
N SER A 105 18.49 -8.91 -7.69
CA SER A 105 18.13 -10.32 -7.57
C SER A 105 19.14 -11.16 -6.77
N LYS A 106 20.42 -10.75 -6.74
CA LYS A 106 21.46 -11.45 -5.96
C LYS A 106 21.21 -11.48 -4.45
N ILE A 107 20.42 -10.53 -3.93
CA ILE A 107 20.06 -10.44 -2.51
C ILE A 107 19.05 -11.52 -2.12
N TYR A 108 18.16 -11.90 -3.04
CA TYR A 108 17.15 -12.90 -2.78
C TYR A 108 17.72 -14.31 -2.96
N VAL A 109 17.62 -15.16 -1.94
CA VAL A 109 18.03 -16.57 -2.01
C VAL A 109 16.82 -17.45 -1.72
N LYS A 110 16.48 -18.30 -2.70
CA LYS A 110 15.35 -19.23 -2.60
C LYS A 110 15.50 -20.14 -1.38
N GLY A 111 14.47 -20.17 -0.55
CA GLY A 111 14.42 -20.97 0.67
C GLY A 111 15.09 -20.34 1.89
N GLN A 112 15.78 -19.21 1.75
CA GLN A 112 16.33 -18.45 2.89
C GLN A 112 15.50 -17.21 3.21
N THR A 113 14.88 -16.59 2.21
CA THR A 113 13.98 -15.44 2.40
C THR A 113 12.52 -15.89 2.29
N ASP A 114 11.67 -15.45 3.22
CA ASP A 114 10.23 -15.75 3.16
C ASP A 114 9.61 -15.12 1.90
N ARG A 115 9.03 -15.99 1.08
CA ARG A 115 8.41 -15.60 -0.18
C ARG A 115 7.22 -14.69 0.04
N GLN A 116 6.41 -14.92 1.08
CA GLN A 116 5.22 -14.09 1.32
C GLN A 116 5.61 -12.68 1.77
N ALA A 117 6.62 -12.57 2.63
CA ALA A 117 7.21 -11.29 2.99
C ALA A 117 7.76 -10.53 1.76
N VAL A 118 8.49 -11.19 0.85
CA VAL A 118 8.97 -10.60 -0.41
C VAL A 118 7.82 -10.09 -1.27
N LYS A 119 6.77 -10.90 -1.46
CA LYS A 119 5.57 -10.52 -2.22
C LYS A 119 4.89 -9.28 -1.62
N LYS A 120 4.80 -9.20 -0.28
CA LYS A 120 4.19 -8.06 0.41
C LYS A 120 5.05 -6.79 0.30
N VAL A 121 6.37 -6.90 0.42
CA VAL A 121 7.29 -5.76 0.21
C VAL A 121 7.25 -5.26 -1.23
N PHE A 122 7.11 -6.15 -2.21
CA PHE A 122 6.92 -5.76 -3.61
C PHE A 122 5.64 -4.91 -3.77
N ILE A 123 4.52 -5.32 -3.19
CA ILE A 123 3.27 -4.52 -3.20
C ILE A 123 3.48 -3.15 -2.54
N TYR A 124 4.18 -3.09 -1.40
CA TYR A 124 4.48 -1.82 -0.72
C TYR A 124 5.18 -0.83 -1.64
N TRP A 125 6.21 -1.30 -2.37
CA TRP A 125 6.92 -0.47 -3.32
C TRP A 125 6.05 -0.05 -4.50
N LEU A 126 5.23 -0.94 -5.07
CA LEU A 126 4.30 -0.56 -6.14
C LEU A 126 3.33 0.54 -5.71
N GLU A 127 2.73 0.44 -4.51
CA GLU A 127 1.81 1.46 -4.00
C GLU A 127 2.51 2.79 -3.75
N ARG A 128 3.75 2.76 -3.23
CA ARG A 128 4.56 3.97 -3.02
C ARG A 128 4.91 4.64 -4.35
N LEU A 129 5.38 3.86 -5.32
CA LEU A 129 5.72 4.33 -6.66
C LEU A 129 4.53 4.94 -7.38
N GLU A 130 3.35 4.31 -7.30
CA GLU A 130 2.11 4.83 -7.90
C GLU A 130 1.74 6.22 -7.33
N ARG A 131 2.03 6.47 -6.04
CA ARG A 131 1.83 7.79 -5.41
C ARG A 131 2.93 8.79 -5.80
N GLU A 132 4.20 8.43 -5.63
CA GLU A 132 5.34 9.32 -5.84
C GLU A 132 5.47 9.75 -7.32
N GLU A 133 5.24 8.83 -8.26
CA GLU A 133 5.28 9.14 -9.69
C GLU A 133 3.92 9.63 -10.23
N SER A 134 2.92 9.82 -9.37
CA SER A 134 1.57 10.31 -9.73
C SER A 134 0.91 9.51 -10.86
N GLY A 135 1.08 8.19 -10.83
CA GLY A 135 0.57 7.25 -11.83
C GLY A 135 1.31 7.24 -13.17
N LYS A 136 2.47 7.88 -13.29
CA LYS A 136 3.37 7.69 -14.44
C LYS A 136 3.96 6.28 -14.43
N LYS A 137 4.39 5.83 -15.61
CA LYS A 137 5.03 4.52 -15.78
C LYS A 137 6.39 4.47 -15.08
N VAL A 138 6.78 3.26 -14.68
CA VAL A 138 8.13 2.95 -14.16
C VAL A 138 8.78 1.87 -15.01
N THR A 139 10.10 1.76 -14.97
CA THR A 139 10.83 0.67 -15.61
C THR A 139 11.26 -0.36 -14.58
N LEU A 140 10.82 -1.61 -14.75
CA LEU A 140 11.24 -2.71 -13.89
C LEU A 140 12.67 -3.13 -14.28
N PHE A 141 13.63 -2.83 -13.42
CA PHE A 141 15.04 -3.13 -13.65
C PHE A 141 15.47 -4.35 -12.82
N LEU A 142 15.59 -5.50 -13.46
CA LEU A 142 16.07 -6.73 -12.86
C LEU A 142 17.60 -6.77 -12.95
N ASP A 143 18.26 -6.38 -11.88
CA ASP A 143 19.72 -6.51 -11.73
C ASP A 143 20.06 -7.97 -11.41
N MET A 144 20.57 -8.68 -12.42
CA MET A 144 20.95 -10.08 -12.34
C MET A 144 22.47 -10.27 -12.18
N ASP A 145 23.25 -9.19 -12.06
CA ASP A 145 24.71 -9.29 -11.93
C ASP A 145 25.07 -10.05 -10.64
N GLY A 146 25.95 -11.04 -10.76
CA GLY A 146 26.32 -11.93 -9.65
C GLY A 146 25.26 -12.96 -9.21
N CYS A 147 24.17 -13.14 -9.96
CA CYS A 147 23.17 -14.17 -9.63
C CYS A 147 23.61 -15.58 -10.04
N GLY A 148 23.16 -16.57 -9.26
CA GLY A 148 23.25 -18.01 -9.57
C GLY A 148 21.90 -18.71 -9.45
N LEU A 149 21.89 -20.04 -9.57
CA LEU A 149 20.67 -20.86 -9.54
C LEU A 149 19.82 -20.66 -8.27
N SER A 150 20.45 -20.41 -7.12
CA SER A 150 19.77 -20.18 -5.85
C SER A 150 18.98 -18.87 -5.81
N ASN A 151 19.28 -17.90 -6.68
CA ASN A 151 18.55 -16.64 -6.79
C ASN A 151 17.31 -16.75 -7.69
N MET A 152 17.14 -17.86 -8.42
CA MET A 152 16.02 -18.07 -9.34
C MET A 152 14.86 -18.78 -8.65
N ASP A 153 13.88 -18.01 -8.18
CA ASP A 153 12.59 -18.54 -7.74
C ASP A 153 11.47 -18.15 -8.73
N LEU A 154 11.10 -19.11 -9.58
CA LEU A 154 10.04 -18.94 -10.57
C LEU A 154 8.73 -18.48 -9.94
N GLU A 155 8.40 -18.92 -8.73
CA GLU A 155 7.13 -18.52 -8.10
C GLU A 155 7.09 -17.02 -7.77
N VAL A 156 8.22 -16.45 -7.36
CA VAL A 156 8.33 -15.00 -7.09
C VAL A 156 8.17 -14.21 -8.38
N PHE A 157 8.88 -14.59 -9.44
CA PHE A 157 8.79 -13.87 -10.71
C PHE A 157 7.42 -14.05 -11.40
N MET A 158 6.82 -15.23 -11.32
CA MET A 158 5.46 -15.48 -11.81
C MET A 158 4.46 -14.59 -11.08
N TYR A 159 4.62 -14.44 -9.76
CA TYR A 159 3.81 -13.53 -8.98
C TYR A 159 4.01 -12.07 -9.38
N ILE A 160 5.25 -11.60 -9.57
CA ILE A 160 5.55 -10.24 -10.02
C ILE A 160 4.84 -9.94 -11.35
N ILE A 161 4.95 -10.87 -12.32
CA ILE A 161 4.28 -10.75 -13.62
C ILE A 161 2.76 -10.72 -13.45
N ASP A 162 2.21 -11.61 -12.62
CA ASP A 162 0.78 -11.69 -12.37
C ASP A 162 0.22 -10.41 -11.72
N VAL A 163 0.91 -9.87 -10.72
CA VAL A 163 0.50 -8.62 -10.07
C VAL A 163 0.52 -7.45 -11.05
N LEU A 164 1.61 -7.29 -11.79
CA LEU A 164 1.76 -6.18 -12.74
C LEU A 164 0.75 -6.26 -13.89
N LYS A 165 0.49 -7.47 -14.43
CA LYS A 165 -0.45 -7.63 -15.54
C LYS A 165 -1.92 -7.56 -15.11
N SER A 166 -2.25 -7.95 -13.87
CA SER A 166 -3.65 -8.12 -13.46
C SER A 166 -4.19 -6.93 -12.65
N TYR A 167 -3.34 -6.23 -11.89
CA TYR A 167 -3.81 -5.27 -10.87
C TYR A 167 -3.23 -3.85 -10.99
N TYR A 168 -2.16 -3.66 -11.76
CA TYR A 168 -1.49 -2.36 -11.94
C TYR A 168 -1.58 -1.88 -13.40
N PRO A 169 -2.63 -1.12 -13.78
CA PRO A 169 -2.95 -0.79 -15.17
C PRO A 169 -1.92 0.15 -15.80
N SER A 170 -1.41 -0.23 -16.99
CA SER A 170 -0.43 0.55 -17.76
C SER A 170 0.75 1.05 -16.93
N PHE A 171 1.23 0.26 -15.95
CA PHE A 171 2.25 0.70 -14.98
C PHE A 171 3.70 0.60 -15.48
N ILE A 172 4.00 -0.32 -16.41
CA ILE A 172 5.37 -0.63 -16.83
C ILE A 172 5.74 0.03 -18.16
N ASN A 173 6.86 0.76 -18.19
CA ASN A 173 7.50 1.29 -19.41
C ASN A 173 8.39 0.23 -20.07
N TYR A 174 9.51 -0.14 -19.45
CA TYR A 174 10.36 -1.28 -19.85
C TYR A 174 10.48 -2.34 -18.76
N ILE A 175 10.84 -3.55 -19.18
CA ILE A 175 11.41 -4.58 -18.30
C ILE A 175 12.85 -4.76 -18.74
N ILE A 176 13.81 -4.26 -17.98
CA ILE A 176 15.24 -4.38 -18.28
C ILE A 176 15.82 -5.52 -17.45
N VAL A 177 16.39 -6.51 -18.12
CA VAL A 177 17.08 -7.65 -17.51
C VAL A 177 18.58 -7.43 -17.70
N PHE A 178 19.24 -6.94 -16.66
CA PHE A 178 20.64 -6.55 -16.70
C PHE A 178 21.55 -7.71 -16.28
N GLN A 179 22.59 -7.98 -17.09
CA GLN A 179 23.65 -8.97 -16.81
C GLN A 179 23.12 -10.37 -16.50
N MET A 180 22.15 -10.86 -17.29
CA MET A 180 21.57 -12.19 -17.11
C MET A 180 22.65 -13.30 -17.20
N PRO A 181 22.88 -14.08 -16.12
CA PRO A 181 23.80 -15.21 -16.14
C PRO A 181 23.30 -16.34 -17.06
N TRP A 182 24.22 -16.93 -17.84
CA TRP A 182 23.88 -18.02 -18.78
C TRP A 182 23.20 -19.22 -18.11
N VAL A 183 23.60 -19.54 -16.87
CA VAL A 183 23.07 -20.67 -16.09
C VAL A 183 21.58 -20.49 -15.75
N LEU A 184 21.07 -19.26 -15.78
CA LEU A 184 19.67 -18.93 -15.51
C LEU A 184 18.78 -18.94 -16.77
N GLY A 185 19.36 -19.25 -17.93
CA GLY A 185 18.65 -19.20 -19.22
C GLY A 185 17.41 -20.08 -19.29
N ALA A 186 17.41 -21.28 -18.66
CA ALA A 186 16.24 -22.16 -18.65
C ALA A 186 15.07 -21.54 -17.87
N GLY A 187 15.33 -21.02 -16.66
CA GLY A 187 14.31 -20.32 -15.88
C GLY A 187 13.78 -19.08 -16.61
N PHE A 188 14.68 -18.30 -17.23
CA PHE A 188 14.28 -17.12 -17.97
C PHE A 188 13.40 -17.42 -19.20
N LYS A 189 13.61 -18.56 -19.88
CA LYS A 189 12.71 -18.99 -20.97
C LYS A 189 11.28 -19.23 -20.47
N ILE A 190 11.12 -19.83 -19.28
CA ILE A 190 9.81 -20.05 -18.65
C ILE A 190 9.15 -18.70 -18.30
N ILE A 191 9.93 -17.76 -17.78
CA ILE A 191 9.47 -16.39 -17.47
C ILE A 191 8.97 -15.70 -18.74
N LYS A 192 9.73 -15.79 -19.83
CA LYS A 192 9.35 -15.22 -21.13
C LYS A 192 8.05 -15.81 -21.68
N SER A 193 7.82 -17.12 -21.51
CA SER A 193 6.62 -17.77 -22.07
C SER A 193 5.31 -17.35 -21.40
N VAL A 194 5.36 -16.74 -20.20
CA VAL A 194 4.15 -16.28 -19.50
C VAL A 194 3.91 -14.77 -19.63
N LEU A 195 4.86 -14.02 -20.19
CA LEU A 195 4.70 -12.58 -20.40
C LEU A 195 3.64 -12.34 -21.47
N PRO A 196 2.73 -11.36 -21.26
CA PRO A 196 1.82 -10.95 -22.31
C PRO A 196 2.59 -10.35 -23.49
N ALA A 197 2.03 -10.45 -24.70
CA ALA A 197 2.68 -9.94 -25.91
C ALA A 197 3.09 -8.45 -25.79
N SER A 198 2.22 -7.62 -25.20
CA SER A 198 2.49 -6.20 -24.96
C SER A 198 3.68 -5.94 -24.01
N ALA A 199 4.01 -6.88 -23.12
CA ALA A 199 5.19 -6.80 -22.27
C ALA A 199 6.45 -7.35 -22.97
N MET A 200 6.30 -8.29 -23.90
CA MET A 200 7.42 -8.83 -24.69
C MET A 200 8.10 -7.75 -25.53
N ASP A 201 7.34 -6.83 -26.12
CA ASP A 201 7.89 -5.68 -26.89
C ASP A 201 8.73 -4.73 -26.02
N ARG A 202 8.44 -4.71 -24.71
CA ARG A 202 9.06 -3.86 -23.69
C ARG A 202 10.22 -4.54 -22.95
N LEU A 203 10.42 -5.84 -23.16
CA LEU A 203 11.47 -6.62 -22.50
C LEU A 203 12.82 -6.42 -23.19
N LYS A 204 13.82 -5.94 -22.44
CA LYS A 204 15.20 -5.71 -22.90
C LYS A 204 16.15 -6.57 -22.09
N THR A 205 16.97 -7.38 -22.74
CA THR A 205 18.08 -8.10 -22.10
C THR A 205 19.36 -7.37 -22.43
N VAL A 206 20.07 -6.90 -21.40
CA VAL A 206 21.09 -5.87 -21.53
C VAL A 206 22.33 -6.27 -20.73
N ASN A 207 23.51 -6.03 -21.28
CA ASN A 207 24.79 -6.18 -20.59
C ASN A 207 25.39 -4.80 -20.27
N LYS A 208 26.54 -4.75 -19.59
CA LYS A 208 27.22 -3.48 -19.25
C LYS A 208 27.42 -2.56 -20.46
N ASP A 209 27.86 -3.12 -21.59
CA ASP A 209 28.17 -2.33 -22.80
C ASP A 209 26.94 -1.67 -23.43
N LYS A 210 25.77 -2.32 -23.34
CA LYS A 210 24.51 -1.88 -23.94
C LYS A 210 23.58 -1.16 -22.96
N LEU A 211 23.96 -1.01 -21.68
CA LEU A 211 23.10 -0.35 -20.70
C LEU A 211 22.79 1.10 -21.05
N LYS A 212 23.78 1.81 -21.60
CA LYS A 212 23.66 3.21 -22.04
C LYS A 212 22.56 3.46 -23.08
N ASP A 213 22.12 2.42 -23.79
CA ASP A 213 21.05 2.53 -24.79
C ASP A 213 19.66 2.67 -24.13
N TRP A 214 19.55 2.36 -22.84
CA TRP A 214 18.29 2.33 -22.08
C TRP A 214 18.32 3.16 -20.80
N VAL A 215 19.49 3.33 -20.20
CA VAL A 215 19.70 4.14 -18.99
C VAL A 215 20.95 4.99 -19.21
N ALA A 216 20.80 6.32 -19.16
CA ALA A 216 21.93 7.23 -19.35
C ALA A 216 23.04 6.96 -18.31
N PRO A 217 24.33 7.11 -18.63
CA PRO A 217 25.41 6.85 -17.68
C PRO A 217 25.29 7.61 -16.36
N GLU A 218 24.75 8.83 -16.38
CA GLU A 218 24.50 9.68 -15.20
C GLU A 218 23.33 9.20 -14.33
N GLN A 219 22.51 8.27 -14.83
CA GLN A 219 21.39 7.65 -14.12
C GLN A 219 21.67 6.18 -13.75
N ALA A 220 22.73 5.59 -14.32
CA ALA A 220 23.14 4.23 -14.06
C ALA A 220 24.14 4.20 -12.89
N LEU A 221 23.95 3.23 -11.98
CA LEU A 221 24.85 3.03 -10.85
C LEU A 221 26.27 2.69 -11.33
N VAL A 222 27.28 3.08 -10.54
CA VAL A 222 28.69 2.73 -10.79
C VAL A 222 28.87 1.21 -10.90
N ASP A 223 28.15 0.42 -10.10
CA ASP A 223 28.15 -1.06 -10.16
C ASP A 223 27.79 -1.62 -11.55
N TRP A 224 26.99 -0.86 -12.31
CA TRP A 224 26.53 -1.21 -13.64
C TRP A 224 27.41 -0.62 -14.76
N GLY A 225 28.47 0.12 -14.42
CA GLY A 225 29.33 0.84 -15.36
C GLY A 225 28.88 2.27 -15.65
N GLY A 226 27.95 2.82 -14.85
CA GLY A 226 27.53 4.22 -14.94
C GLY A 226 28.38 5.17 -14.07
N LYS A 227 27.81 6.34 -13.77
CA LYS A 227 28.45 7.43 -13.02
C LYS A 227 27.74 7.76 -11.70
N ASP A 228 26.59 7.15 -11.44
CA ASP A 228 25.81 7.40 -10.25
C ASP A 228 26.35 6.60 -9.07
N ASN A 229 26.84 7.30 -8.05
CA ASN A 229 27.44 6.71 -6.85
C ASN A 229 26.42 6.42 -5.74
N TYR A 230 25.12 6.49 -6.05
CA TYR A 230 24.05 6.19 -5.11
C TYR A 230 24.23 4.81 -4.46
N THR A 231 24.06 4.79 -3.14
CA THR A 231 23.98 3.58 -2.33
C THR A 231 22.62 3.57 -1.65
N PHE A 232 21.86 2.50 -1.86
CA PHE A 232 20.53 2.40 -1.26
C PHE A 232 20.59 2.42 0.26
N LYS A 233 19.74 3.28 0.83
CA LYS A 233 19.37 3.28 2.23
C LYS A 233 17.87 3.49 2.29
N PHE A 234 17.16 2.60 2.98
CA PHE A 234 15.73 2.74 3.13
C PHE A 234 15.39 4.01 3.93
N GLU A 235 14.48 4.80 3.37
CA GLU A 235 13.88 5.94 4.03
C GLU A 235 12.36 5.74 4.04
N PRO A 236 11.70 5.81 5.21
CA PRO A 236 10.25 5.76 5.29
C PRO A 236 9.61 6.78 4.35
N GLU A 237 8.48 6.41 3.76
CA GLU A 237 7.72 7.34 2.94
C GLU A 237 7.24 8.50 3.82
N ASN A 238 7.56 9.74 3.44
CA ASN A 238 6.96 10.91 4.07
C ASN A 238 5.51 11.03 3.60
N ARG A 239 4.66 10.11 4.07
CA ARG A 239 3.23 10.23 3.94
C ARG A 239 2.87 11.49 4.71
N GLN A 240 2.49 12.55 4.02
CA GLN A 240 1.58 13.49 4.64
C GLN A 240 0.31 12.68 4.93
N ILE A 241 0.24 12.15 6.15
CA ILE A 241 -0.85 11.32 6.63
C ILE A 241 -2.10 12.23 6.62
N HIS A 242 -2.84 12.23 5.52
CA HIS A 242 -4.29 12.31 5.64
C HIS A 242 -4.74 10.94 6.11
N GLN A 243 -4.67 10.73 7.42
CA GLN A 243 -5.39 9.65 8.07
C GLN A 243 -6.86 9.91 7.75
N VAL A 244 -7.40 9.15 6.80
CA VAL A 244 -8.84 8.98 6.71
C VAL A 244 -9.20 8.07 7.87
N ASP A 245 -9.31 8.65 9.07
CA ASP A 245 -10.12 8.05 10.10
C ASP A 245 -11.52 7.85 9.50
N LYS A 246 -12.11 6.67 9.69
CA LYS A 246 -13.50 6.40 9.33
C LYS A 246 -14.40 7.35 10.12
N VAL A 247 -14.64 8.54 9.60
CA VAL A 247 -15.67 9.45 10.12
C VAL A 247 -17.00 8.87 9.69
N ASN A 248 -17.86 8.56 10.65
CA ASN A 248 -19.23 8.15 10.39
C ASN A 248 -20.01 9.40 9.93
N TYR A 249 -20.18 9.58 8.62
CA TYR A 249 -20.85 10.74 8.01
C TYR A 249 -22.39 10.75 8.17
N GLU A 250 -22.94 9.90 9.03
CA GLU A 250 -24.39 9.72 9.22
C GLU A 250 -25.12 10.95 9.80
N ASN A 251 -24.40 11.99 10.22
CA ASN A 251 -24.98 13.21 10.82
C ASN A 251 -24.88 14.47 9.95
N TYR A 252 -24.55 14.34 8.66
CA TYR A 252 -24.53 15.48 7.74
C TYR A 252 -25.96 15.94 7.40
N SER A 253 -26.30 17.19 7.72
CA SER A 253 -27.56 17.79 7.32
C SER A 253 -27.45 18.35 5.89
N PRO A 254 -28.40 18.06 4.99
CA PRO A 254 -28.43 18.69 3.67
C PRO A 254 -28.49 20.22 3.80
N GLY A 255 -27.47 20.91 3.28
CA GLY A 255 -27.37 22.37 3.31
C GLY A 255 -26.15 22.94 4.06
N GLU A 256 -25.29 22.09 4.62
CA GLU A 256 -24.04 22.51 5.28
C GLU A 256 -22.82 22.42 4.34
N MET A 257 -22.09 23.51 4.11
CA MET A 257 -20.95 23.56 3.18
C MET A 257 -19.74 22.71 3.63
N LEU A 258 -19.53 22.60 4.93
CA LEU A 258 -18.43 21.86 5.54
C LEU A 258 -18.92 20.65 6.34
N CYS A 259 -18.18 19.55 6.25
CA CYS A 259 -18.28 18.44 7.18
C CYS A 259 -17.14 18.53 8.21
N LEU A 260 -17.48 18.49 9.51
CA LEU A 260 -16.53 18.60 10.62
C LEU A 260 -16.35 17.27 11.35
N ASN A 261 -15.11 16.92 11.68
CA ASN A 261 -14.78 15.81 12.56
C ASN A 261 -13.76 16.24 13.63
N PRO A 262 -14.12 16.23 14.92
CA PRO A 262 -15.43 15.92 15.48
C PRO A 262 -16.49 16.96 15.12
N HIS A 263 -17.78 16.60 15.15
CA HIS A 263 -18.86 17.46 14.66
C HIS A 263 -19.44 18.44 15.70
N LYS A 264 -19.24 18.20 17.01
CA LYS A 264 -19.88 19.00 18.08
C LYS A 264 -18.99 19.28 19.29
N VAL A 265 -18.08 18.36 19.62
CA VAL A 265 -17.26 18.45 20.83
C VAL A 265 -15.78 18.34 20.47
N LEU A 266 -14.99 19.33 20.85
CA LEU A 266 -13.53 19.30 20.75
C LEU A 266 -12.95 18.70 22.02
N GLU A 267 -12.27 17.57 21.87
CA GLU A 267 -11.65 16.85 22.98
C GLU A 267 -10.16 17.21 23.07
N PHE A 268 -9.77 17.85 24.17
CA PHE A 268 -8.38 18.25 24.41
C PHE A 268 -7.62 17.13 25.13
N LYS A 269 -6.51 16.70 24.54
CA LYS A 269 -5.65 15.62 25.06
C LYS A 269 -4.21 16.10 25.17
N MET A 270 -3.48 15.55 26.15
CA MET A 270 -2.03 15.69 26.24
C MET A 270 -1.38 14.93 25.07
N ARG A 271 -0.64 15.64 24.22
CA ARG A 271 0.17 15.08 23.13
C ARG A 271 1.50 15.82 23.07
N ASN A 272 2.61 15.09 23.13
CA ASN A 272 3.96 15.67 23.03
C ASN A 272 4.21 16.85 24.00
N ASN A 273 3.79 16.71 25.27
CA ASN A 273 3.88 17.76 26.30
C ASN A 273 3.01 19.02 26.07
N GLU A 274 2.12 19.03 25.07
CA GLU A 274 1.16 20.11 24.82
C GLU A 274 -0.27 19.58 24.86
N ILE A 275 -1.22 20.38 25.36
CA ILE A 275 -2.64 20.04 25.35
C ILE A 275 -3.23 20.52 24.03
N SER A 276 -3.67 19.59 23.20
CA SER A 276 -4.25 19.94 21.89
C SER A 276 -5.48 19.12 21.53
N ALA A 277 -6.32 19.72 20.71
CA ALA A 277 -7.45 19.10 20.03
C ALA A 277 -7.23 19.15 18.50
N GLN A 278 -7.76 18.15 17.81
CA GLN A 278 -7.69 18.03 16.35
C GLN A 278 -9.10 18.22 15.79
N LEU A 279 -9.21 18.97 14.70
CA LEU A 279 -10.44 19.21 13.97
C LEU A 279 -10.18 19.07 12.48
N ASP A 280 -10.79 18.07 11.85
CA ASP A 280 -10.80 17.94 10.40
C ASP A 280 -12.03 18.62 9.83
N ILE A 281 -11.83 19.48 8.84
CA ILE A 281 -12.90 20.10 8.09
C ILE A 281 -12.80 19.68 6.63
N ARG A 282 -13.94 19.39 6.00
CA ARG A 282 -14.01 18.98 4.59
C ARG A 282 -15.02 19.80 3.84
N ASN A 283 -14.63 20.31 2.67
CA ASN A 283 -15.56 20.97 1.75
C ASN A 283 -16.47 19.94 1.08
N MET A 284 -17.78 20.04 1.32
CA MET A 284 -18.81 19.17 0.76
C MET A 284 -19.48 19.75 -0.49
N GLU A 285 -19.16 21.00 -0.83
CA GLU A 285 -19.63 21.68 -2.03
C GLU A 285 -18.77 21.33 -3.24
N ASP A 286 -19.37 21.48 -4.43
CA ASP A 286 -18.66 21.42 -5.71
C ASP A 286 -18.04 22.79 -6.09
N SER A 287 -18.12 23.77 -5.20
CA SER A 287 -17.53 25.11 -5.32
C SER A 287 -16.44 25.37 -4.27
N LEU A 288 -15.67 26.45 -4.41
CA LEU A 288 -14.66 26.83 -3.42
C LEU A 288 -15.35 27.36 -2.15
N VAL A 289 -14.91 26.89 -0.99
CA VAL A 289 -15.46 27.32 0.31
C VAL A 289 -14.35 27.94 1.16
N ALA A 290 -14.54 29.19 1.56
CA ALA A 290 -13.69 29.84 2.55
C ALA A 290 -14.21 29.53 3.96
N TYR A 291 -13.29 29.31 4.90
CA TYR A 291 -13.63 29.08 6.30
C TYR A 291 -12.88 30.02 7.24
N LYS A 292 -13.47 30.28 8.41
CA LYS A 292 -12.84 31.02 9.51
C LYS A 292 -13.27 30.45 10.85
N ILE A 293 -12.32 30.37 11.79
CA ILE A 293 -12.54 29.82 13.13
C ILE A 293 -12.40 30.95 14.15
N ARG A 294 -13.30 30.97 15.12
CA ARG A 294 -13.32 31.92 16.24
C ARG A 294 -13.51 31.15 17.54
N THR A 295 -13.05 31.71 18.64
CA THR A 295 -13.22 31.15 19.98
C THR A 295 -13.67 32.23 20.96
N THR A 296 -14.38 31.83 22.01
CA THR A 296 -14.82 32.72 23.09
C THR A 296 -13.69 33.10 24.06
N ALA A 297 -12.52 32.44 23.97
CA ALA A 297 -11.37 32.67 24.83
C ALA A 297 -10.05 32.70 24.01
N PRO A 298 -9.87 33.65 23.08
CA PRO A 298 -8.71 33.71 22.17
C PRO A 298 -7.36 33.81 22.87
N GLU A 299 -7.34 34.30 24.11
CA GLU A 299 -6.14 34.37 24.97
C GLU A 299 -5.66 32.99 25.44
N LYS A 300 -6.53 31.98 25.46
CA LYS A 300 -6.22 30.63 25.95
C LYS A 300 -5.77 29.67 24.86
N TYR A 301 -6.20 29.88 23.62
CA TYR A 301 -6.03 28.91 22.53
C TYR A 301 -5.24 29.48 21.36
N ILE A 302 -4.32 28.66 20.83
CA ILE A 302 -3.68 28.89 19.54
C ILE A 302 -4.33 27.97 18.52
N VAL A 303 -4.96 28.56 17.50
CA VAL A 303 -5.59 27.81 16.40
C VAL A 303 -4.67 27.85 15.18
N LYS A 304 -4.00 26.73 14.89
CA LYS A 304 -3.23 26.59 13.64
C LYS A 304 -4.19 26.47 12.47
N ASN A 305 -3.95 27.22 11.40
CA ASN A 305 -4.84 27.32 10.23
C ASN A 305 -6.25 27.83 10.59
N SER A 306 -6.34 28.95 11.33
CA SER A 306 -7.62 29.53 11.77
C SER A 306 -8.53 30.05 10.64
N SER A 307 -8.04 30.09 9.40
CA SER A 307 -8.82 30.45 8.22
C SER A 307 -8.13 29.95 6.95
N GLY A 308 -8.91 29.69 5.89
CA GLY A 308 -8.38 29.27 4.60
C GLY A 308 -9.47 29.12 3.55
N ILE A 309 -9.10 28.67 2.35
CA ILE A 309 -10.01 28.35 1.25
C ILE A 309 -9.80 26.90 0.88
N LEU A 310 -10.89 26.14 0.78
CA LEU A 310 -10.90 24.73 0.44
C LEU A 310 -11.46 24.53 -0.97
N SER A 311 -10.72 23.79 -1.78
CA SER A 311 -11.23 23.28 -3.05
C SER A 311 -12.33 22.23 -2.85
N PRO A 312 -13.17 21.97 -3.87
CA PRO A 312 -14.20 20.93 -3.78
C PRO A 312 -13.64 19.61 -3.27
N ARG A 313 -14.35 19.00 -2.31
CA ARG A 313 -14.01 17.70 -1.68
C ARG A 313 -12.70 17.63 -0.89
N MET A 314 -11.93 18.72 -0.80
CA MET A 314 -10.70 18.78 -0.03
C MET A 314 -10.97 18.87 1.47
N SER A 315 -10.08 18.27 2.25
CA SER A 315 -10.06 18.35 3.71
C SER A 315 -8.87 19.18 4.19
N GLN A 316 -9.00 19.74 5.38
CA GLN A 316 -7.95 20.41 6.11
C GLN A 316 -8.02 20.01 7.58
N ASN A 317 -6.88 19.57 8.13
CA ASN A 317 -6.71 19.35 9.56
C ASN A 317 -6.32 20.67 10.25
N ILE A 318 -7.02 20.99 11.33
CA ILE A 318 -6.82 22.14 12.21
C ILE A 318 -6.39 21.63 13.59
N VAL A 319 -5.32 22.23 14.10
CA VAL A 319 -4.78 21.91 15.43
C VAL A 319 -5.05 23.08 16.36
N ILE A 320 -5.76 22.82 17.46
CA ILE A 320 -6.09 23.80 18.48
C ILE A 320 -5.28 23.47 19.73
N ILE A 321 -4.41 24.36 20.15
CA ILE A 321 -3.48 24.16 21.27
C ILE A 321 -3.92 25.04 22.43
N LEU A 322 -4.03 24.48 23.63
CA LEU A 322 -4.27 25.22 24.87
C LEU A 322 -2.92 25.72 25.42
N GLN A 323 -2.82 27.03 25.69
CA GLN A 323 -1.60 27.66 26.17
C GLN A 323 -1.29 27.29 27.64
N ASN A 324 0.00 27.28 27.97
CA ASN A 324 0.49 27.00 29.32
C ASN A 324 -0.06 28.02 30.34
N GLY A 325 -0.59 27.54 31.46
CA GLY A 325 -1.15 28.37 32.53
C GLY A 325 -2.68 28.34 32.65
N PHE A 326 -3.39 27.85 31.65
CA PHE A 326 -4.88 27.78 31.63
C PHE A 326 -5.44 26.37 31.92
N PHE A 327 -4.60 25.45 32.42
CA PHE A 327 -4.96 24.04 32.63
C PHE A 327 -6.11 23.80 33.63
N ASN A 328 -6.21 24.66 34.65
CA ASN A 328 -7.23 24.54 35.71
C ASN A 328 -8.52 25.31 35.41
N ASP A 329 -8.53 26.15 34.37
CA ASP A 329 -9.74 26.81 33.95
C ASP A 329 -10.67 25.80 33.28
N LEU A 330 -11.97 25.90 33.56
CA LEU A 330 -12.99 25.01 32.99
C LEU A 330 -13.04 25.16 31.45
N VAL A 331 -12.15 24.47 30.72
CA VAL A 331 -12.16 24.30 29.25
C VAL A 331 -13.58 23.97 28.77
N ASN A 332 -14.34 23.24 29.60
CA ASN A 332 -15.74 22.86 29.38
C ASN A 332 -16.73 24.03 29.13
N LYS A 333 -16.34 25.29 29.36
CA LYS A 333 -17.19 26.47 29.09
C LYS A 333 -16.85 27.19 27.79
N ASP A 334 -15.67 26.95 27.23
CA ASP A 334 -15.20 27.63 26.03
C ASP A 334 -15.85 27.04 24.77
N ARG A 335 -16.13 27.90 23.81
CA ARG A 335 -16.81 27.55 22.56
C ARG A 335 -16.01 27.99 21.35
N PHE A 336 -16.01 27.15 20.33
CA PHE A 336 -15.47 27.46 19.01
C PHE A 336 -16.62 27.64 18.01
N LEU A 337 -16.48 28.62 17.14
CA LEU A 337 -17.39 28.90 16.04
C LEU A 337 -16.59 28.81 14.74
N ILE A 338 -16.99 27.87 13.88
CA ILE A 338 -16.50 27.77 12.50
C ILE A 338 -17.57 28.40 11.62
N VAL A 339 -17.15 29.28 10.72
CA VAL A 339 -18.02 29.88 9.72
C VAL A 339 -17.50 29.58 8.33
N SER A 340 -18.39 29.27 7.38
CA SER A 340 -18.03 29.02 5.99
C SER A 340 -18.89 29.78 5.00
N VAL A 341 -18.28 30.16 3.87
CA VAL A 341 -18.95 30.86 2.77
C VAL A 341 -18.38 30.41 1.44
N GLN A 342 -19.23 30.27 0.43
CA GLN A 342 -18.79 30.03 -0.94
C GLN A 342 -18.03 31.25 -1.50
N VAL A 343 -16.96 30.99 -2.23
CA VAL A 343 -16.14 32.03 -2.86
C VAL A 343 -15.95 31.80 -4.35
N PRO A 344 -15.87 32.85 -5.17
CA PRO A 344 -15.82 32.71 -6.63
C PRO A 344 -14.43 32.30 -7.16
N LYS A 345 -13.35 32.53 -6.40
CA LYS A 345 -11.96 32.26 -6.80
C LYS A 345 -11.06 32.04 -5.58
N ALA A 346 -9.95 31.30 -5.76
CA ALA A 346 -9.01 30.98 -4.70
C ALA A 346 -8.08 32.15 -4.33
N ASN A 347 -7.76 33.03 -5.29
CA ASN A 347 -6.87 34.18 -5.10
C ASN A 347 -7.69 35.45 -4.85
N LEU A 348 -8.28 35.57 -3.66
CA LEU A 348 -8.99 36.78 -3.24
C LEU A 348 -8.07 37.71 -2.43
N SER A 349 -8.15 39.00 -2.70
CA SER A 349 -7.52 40.01 -1.86
C SER A 349 -8.21 40.12 -0.50
N TYR A 350 -7.49 40.65 0.50
CA TYR A 350 -8.04 40.87 1.85
C TYR A 350 -9.31 41.75 1.84
N LYS A 351 -9.37 42.75 0.95
CA LYS A 351 -10.55 43.62 0.80
C LYS A 351 -11.75 42.87 0.21
N GLU A 352 -11.54 42.03 -0.81
CA GLU A 352 -12.61 41.20 -1.40
C GLU A 352 -13.15 40.17 -0.40
N LEU A 353 -12.27 39.49 0.35
CA LEU A 353 -12.68 38.56 1.41
C LEU A 353 -13.49 39.27 2.49
N THR A 354 -13.03 40.43 2.95
CA THR A 354 -13.75 41.22 3.98
C THR A 354 -15.14 41.64 3.48
N HIS A 355 -15.25 42.02 2.21
CA HIS A 355 -16.53 42.36 1.59
C HIS A 355 -17.48 41.14 1.52
N ILE A 356 -16.99 39.97 1.10
CA ILE A 356 -17.78 38.72 1.06
C ILE A 356 -18.33 38.37 2.45
N TRP A 357 -17.51 38.48 3.50
CA TRP A 357 -17.96 38.22 4.89
C TRP A 357 -18.97 39.25 5.41
N GLN A 358 -19.03 40.45 4.85
CA GLN A 358 -19.97 41.51 5.26
C GLN A 358 -21.30 41.44 4.50
N THR A 359 -21.26 41.13 3.21
CA THR A 359 -22.42 41.18 2.31
C THR A 359 -23.26 39.89 2.36
N ASN A 360 -22.64 38.71 2.59
CA ASN A 360 -23.32 37.41 2.51
C ASN A 360 -23.75 36.82 3.86
N ARG A 361 -24.14 37.64 4.85
CA ARG A 361 -24.48 37.12 6.20
C ARG A 361 -25.57 36.03 6.23
N SER A 362 -26.45 35.98 5.24
CA SER A 362 -27.54 35.01 5.12
C SER A 362 -27.15 33.70 4.43
N ALA A 363 -25.94 33.62 3.85
CA ALA A 363 -25.42 32.46 3.10
C ALA A 363 -24.10 31.94 3.74
N VAL A 364 -23.97 32.14 5.05
CA VAL A 364 -22.87 31.63 5.86
C VAL A 364 -23.38 30.46 6.69
N ASP A 365 -22.72 29.32 6.60
CA ASP A 365 -22.98 28.21 7.52
C ASP A 365 -22.14 28.39 8.79
N GLU A 366 -22.79 28.17 9.94
CA GLU A 366 -22.19 28.30 11.26
C GLU A 366 -22.16 26.94 11.97
N TYR A 367 -20.98 26.56 12.46
CA TYR A 367 -20.80 25.34 13.24
C TYR A 367 -20.29 25.69 14.64
N ARG A 368 -21.06 25.30 15.66
CA ARG A 368 -20.76 25.60 17.07
C ARG A 368 -20.22 24.36 17.76
N MET A 369 -19.04 24.49 18.35
CA MET A 369 -18.39 23.42 19.08
C MET A 369 -18.20 23.81 20.55
N THR A 370 -18.33 22.83 21.43
CA THR A 370 -18.01 22.94 22.86
C THR A 370 -16.73 22.18 23.16
N CYS A 371 -15.92 22.66 24.10
CA CYS A 371 -14.71 21.95 24.47
C CYS A 371 -14.98 20.98 25.63
N VAL A 372 -14.26 19.88 25.68
CA VAL A 372 -14.21 18.99 26.86
C VAL A 372 -12.76 18.59 27.13
N HIS A 373 -12.37 18.61 28.40
CA HIS A 373 -11.08 18.09 28.86
C HIS A 373 -11.27 16.73 29.55
N ILE A 374 -10.57 15.69 29.09
CA ILE A 374 -10.52 14.41 29.81
C ILE A 374 -9.33 14.46 30.77
N GLY A 375 -9.61 14.86 32.02
CA GLY A 375 -8.78 14.49 33.16
C GLY A 375 -9.26 13.14 33.68
N GLU A 376 -8.33 12.23 33.99
CA GLU A 376 -8.64 10.94 34.61
C GLU A 376 -9.55 11.14 35.83
N LYS A 377 -10.80 10.67 35.73
CA LYS A 377 -11.66 10.44 36.90
C LYS A 377 -11.63 8.96 37.22
N THR A 378 -10.91 8.62 38.28
CA THR A 378 -10.92 7.32 38.91
C THR A 378 -12.27 7.11 39.60
N THR A 379 -13.12 6.22 39.06
CA THR A 379 -14.18 5.55 39.83
C THR A 379 -14.44 4.16 39.24
N LEU A 380 -14.03 3.12 39.99
CA LEU A 380 -14.40 1.70 39.86
C LEU A 380 -15.92 1.51 40.15
N LYS A 381 -16.72 0.59 39.59
CA LYS A 381 -16.64 -0.86 39.23
C LYS A 381 -17.82 -1.24 38.26
N PRO A 382 -18.13 -2.53 37.95
CA PRO A 382 -17.40 -3.59 37.22
C PRO A 382 -18.25 -4.31 36.10
N HIS A 383 -17.58 -5.11 35.23
CA HIS A 383 -18.03 -6.16 34.24
C HIS A 383 -17.60 -5.82 32.79
N ASN A 384 -16.96 -6.65 31.96
CA ASN A 384 -16.43 -8.02 32.01
C ASN A 384 -14.95 -7.98 31.59
N SER A 385 -14.09 -8.82 32.15
CA SER A 385 -12.65 -8.69 31.97
C SER A 385 -12.21 -9.11 30.55
N MET A 386 -11.40 -8.25 29.92
CA MET A 386 -10.67 -8.51 28.69
C MET A 386 -9.72 -9.73 28.83
N VAL A 387 -9.47 -10.18 30.07
CA VAL A 387 -8.66 -11.35 30.41
C VAL A 387 -9.33 -12.66 29.96
N ASP A 388 -10.66 -12.75 30.00
CA ASP A 388 -11.38 -13.95 29.54
C ASP A 388 -11.34 -14.10 28.01
N VAL A 389 -11.28 -12.97 27.29
CA VAL A 389 -11.14 -12.96 25.83
C VAL A 389 -9.71 -13.28 25.43
N ILE A 390 -8.72 -12.74 26.15
CA ILE A 390 -7.30 -13.02 25.94
C ILE A 390 -6.99 -14.49 26.27
N GLY A 391 -7.52 -15.04 27.37
CA GLY A 391 -7.34 -16.45 27.73
C GLY A 391 -7.92 -17.40 26.68
N LYS A 392 -9.12 -17.10 26.15
CA LYS A 392 -9.72 -17.90 25.05
C LYS A 392 -8.95 -17.79 23.73
N LEU A 393 -8.22 -16.70 23.48
CA LEU A 393 -7.39 -16.54 22.29
C LEU A 393 -6.05 -17.29 22.45
N ASP A 394 -5.44 -17.25 23.63
CA ASP A 394 -4.23 -18.01 23.95
C ASP A 394 -4.49 -19.52 23.90
N ASP A 395 -5.59 -19.99 24.49
CA ASP A 395 -5.95 -21.42 24.47
C ASP A 395 -6.14 -21.93 23.03
N ASN A 396 -6.77 -21.14 22.16
CA ASN A 396 -6.96 -21.51 20.75
C ASN A 396 -5.65 -21.47 19.96
N PHE A 397 -4.76 -20.53 20.27
CA PHE A 397 -3.42 -20.45 19.67
C PHE A 397 -2.56 -21.65 20.07
N ASP A 398 -2.57 -22.03 21.34
CA ASP A 398 -1.83 -23.17 21.86
C ASP A 398 -2.35 -24.50 21.33
N VAL A 399 -3.67 -24.69 21.27
CA VAL A 399 -4.28 -25.90 20.66
C VAL A 399 -3.91 -26.00 19.17
N THR A 400 -3.88 -24.87 18.45
CA THR A 400 -3.50 -24.84 17.03
C THR A 400 -2.01 -25.14 16.84
N ASN A 401 -1.14 -24.57 17.67
CA ASN A 401 0.29 -24.87 17.65
C ASN A 401 0.61 -26.31 18.05
N GLN A 402 -0.14 -26.89 18.98
CA GLN A 402 0.00 -28.30 19.34
C GLN A 402 -0.38 -29.22 18.18
N LYS A 403 -1.45 -28.89 17.43
CA LYS A 403 -1.83 -29.62 16.20
C LYS A 403 -0.76 -29.49 15.11
N LEU A 404 -0.19 -28.30 14.92
CA LEU A 404 0.94 -28.08 13.99
C LEU A 404 2.18 -28.88 14.37
N ARG A 405 2.56 -28.89 15.66
CA ARG A 405 3.67 -29.72 16.17
C ARG A 405 3.41 -31.20 15.95
N TYR A 406 2.19 -31.67 16.19
CA TYR A 406 1.79 -33.05 15.95
C TYR A 406 1.89 -33.44 14.47
N ILE A 407 1.44 -32.56 13.56
CA ILE A 407 1.55 -32.76 12.11
C ILE A 407 3.03 -32.79 11.69
N ASN A 408 3.86 -31.87 12.18
CA ASN A 408 5.29 -31.84 11.88
C ASN A 408 6.03 -33.09 12.37
N ILE A 409 5.74 -33.57 13.58
CA ILE A 409 6.32 -34.82 14.11
C ILE A 409 5.91 -36.01 13.24
N LYS A 410 4.63 -36.10 12.84
CA LYS A 410 4.17 -37.15 11.92
C LYS A 410 4.87 -37.07 10.56
N GLN A 411 5.06 -35.88 10.03
CA GLN A 411 5.75 -35.67 8.75
C GLN A 411 7.21 -36.13 8.83
N ILE A 412 7.91 -35.83 9.92
CA ILE A 412 9.28 -36.29 10.16
C ILE A 412 9.34 -37.81 10.21
N ILE A 413 8.44 -38.46 10.94
CA ILE A 413 8.38 -39.93 11.02
C ILE A 413 8.16 -40.56 9.64
N ILE A 414 7.23 -40.00 8.84
CA ILE A 414 6.96 -40.47 7.48
C ILE A 414 8.21 -40.31 6.58
N MET A 415 8.89 -39.17 6.66
CA MET A 415 10.13 -38.93 5.90
C MET A 415 11.26 -39.89 6.30
N SER A 416 11.43 -40.15 7.61
CA SER A 416 12.41 -41.14 8.09
C SER A 416 12.09 -42.55 7.59
N PHE A 417 10.80 -42.93 7.58
CA PHE A 417 10.38 -44.24 7.06
C PHE A 417 10.65 -44.35 5.55
N MET A 418 10.34 -43.32 4.76
CA MET A 418 10.66 -43.27 3.33
C MET A 418 12.17 -43.40 3.09
N PHE A 419 12.99 -42.70 3.88
CA PHE A 419 14.45 -42.76 3.77
C PHE A 419 15.01 -44.17 4.07
N ILE A 420 14.51 -44.83 5.12
CA ILE A 420 14.89 -46.21 5.45
C ILE A 420 14.52 -47.17 4.31
N ASN A 421 13.32 -47.02 3.73
CA ASN A 421 12.90 -47.85 2.59
C ASN A 421 13.79 -47.65 1.36
N ILE A 422 14.23 -46.41 1.08
CA ILE A 422 15.18 -46.13 0.00
C ILE A 422 16.52 -46.82 0.26
N ILE A 423 17.04 -46.77 1.49
CA ILE A 423 18.28 -47.48 1.85
C ILE A 423 18.12 -48.99 1.65
N LEU A 424 17.01 -49.57 2.13
CA LEU A 424 16.74 -51.00 2.01
C LEU A 424 16.64 -51.43 0.54
N LEU A 425 16.01 -50.60 -0.30
CA LEU A 425 15.93 -50.81 -1.74
C LEU A 425 17.32 -50.75 -2.40
N CYS A 426 18.17 -49.80 -2.00
CA CYS A 426 19.55 -49.72 -2.49
C CYS A 426 20.40 -50.94 -2.08
N LEU A 427 20.22 -51.43 -0.85
CA LEU A 427 20.94 -52.60 -0.33
C LEU A 427 20.49 -53.90 -1.04
N THR A 428 19.19 -54.09 -1.22
CA THR A 428 18.65 -55.24 -1.97
C THR A 428 19.05 -55.20 -3.43
N TYR A 429 19.01 -54.03 -4.08
CA TYR A 429 19.53 -53.83 -5.44
C TYR A 429 21.02 -54.20 -5.55
N ARG A 430 21.84 -53.78 -4.59
CA ARG A 430 23.27 -54.15 -4.54
C ARG A 430 23.49 -55.64 -4.32
N HIS A 431 22.69 -56.28 -3.48
CA HIS A 431 22.79 -57.71 -3.21
C HIS A 431 22.41 -58.55 -4.45
N LEU A 432 21.35 -58.16 -5.15
CA LEU A 432 20.89 -58.81 -6.38
C LEU A 432 21.88 -58.65 -7.56
N LYS A 433 22.75 -57.64 -7.52
CA LYS A 433 23.74 -57.35 -8.56
C LYS A 433 25.14 -57.91 -8.27
N ARG A 434 25.34 -58.67 -7.18
CA ARG A 434 26.61 -59.37 -6.94
C ARG A 434 26.76 -60.49 -7.98
N PRO A 435 27.86 -60.52 -8.78
CA PRO A 435 28.10 -61.61 -9.71
C PRO A 435 28.38 -62.91 -8.95
N CYS A 436 27.65 -63.98 -9.26
CA CYS A 436 27.97 -65.33 -8.80
C CYS A 436 29.34 -65.73 -9.36
N HIS A 437 30.36 -65.80 -8.50
CA HIS A 437 31.60 -66.50 -8.84
C HIS A 437 31.29 -68.00 -8.89
N ILE A 438 31.15 -68.53 -10.10
CA ILE A 438 31.21 -69.97 -10.37
C ILE A 438 32.67 -70.38 -10.16
N SER A 439 32.95 -71.08 -9.06
CA SER A 439 34.24 -71.73 -8.82
C SER A 439 34.32 -72.98 -9.70
N ASN A 440 35.18 -72.94 -10.71
CA ASN A 440 35.60 -74.14 -11.45
C ASN A 440 36.36 -75.08 -10.51
N TYR A 441 35.78 -76.24 -10.22
CA TYR A 441 36.52 -77.36 -9.64
C TYR A 441 37.32 -78.05 -10.75
N SER A 442 38.64 -77.99 -10.63
CA SER A 442 39.58 -78.87 -11.34
C SER A 442 39.55 -80.26 -10.70
N VAL A 443 39.23 -81.29 -11.49
CA VAL A 443 39.41 -82.70 -11.13
C VAL A 443 40.61 -83.22 -11.90
N ASN A 444 41.59 -83.76 -11.16
CA ASN A 444 42.67 -84.61 -11.66
C ASN A 444 42.16 -86.00 -12.02
#